data_AF-A0A7Y8IBS6-F1
#
_entry.id   AF-A0A7Y8IBS6-F1
#
_cell.length_a   1.000
_cell.length_b   1.000
_cell.length_c   1.000
_cell.angle_alpha   90.00
_cell.angle_beta   90.00
_cell.angle_gamma   90.00
#
_symmetry.space_group_name_H-M   'P 1'
#
loop_
_entity.id
_entity.type
_entity.pdbx_description
1 polymer ?
#
loop_
_entity_poly.entity_id
_entity_poly.type
_entity_poly.pdbx_seq_one_letter_code
_entity_poly.pdbx_strand_id
1 'polypeptide(L)'
;MEDYRVINGIKIDPLIFTFKFTCQCTGGECCNYGVYTDYKEYEKIISLKNEIIQIMDDSQSKNSDDWFEEPEKDDDFESGLAVGTNIINEKCTFLDKHGLCSLQKLSLSKGLHKWAYKPIYCVLFPLVVYQGILTVDDEHIDRLTSCNRNHGASNTIFDSCKEELLYLLGAAGFEELESYQREYLTSLKPKELV
;
A
#
# COMPACT_ATOMS: atom_id res chain seq x y z
N MET A 1 -13.71 -13.31 -20.20
CA MET A 1 -14.63 -12.41 -19.51
C MET A 1 -14.16 -12.46 -18.08
N GLU A 2 -13.43 -11.43 -17.64
CA GLU A 2 -12.83 -11.39 -16.31
C GLU A 2 -13.96 -11.36 -15.29
N ASP A 3 -14.16 -12.49 -14.62
CA ASP A 3 -15.23 -12.68 -13.66
C ASP A 3 -14.69 -12.28 -12.29
N TYR A 4 -14.57 -10.96 -12.07
CA TYR A 4 -14.15 -10.41 -10.80
C TYR A 4 -15.17 -10.75 -9.71
N ARG A 5 -14.71 -11.31 -8.59
CA ARG A 5 -15.54 -11.37 -7.37
C ARG A 5 -15.54 -10.00 -6.70
N VAL A 6 -16.69 -9.58 -6.19
CA VAL A 6 -16.82 -8.34 -5.41
C VAL A 6 -16.87 -8.68 -3.93
N ILE A 7 -15.92 -8.15 -3.16
CA ILE A 7 -15.84 -8.32 -1.70
C ILE A 7 -15.82 -6.92 -1.08
N ASN A 8 -16.77 -6.62 -0.18
CA ASN A 8 -16.95 -5.29 0.41
C ASN A 8 -17.04 -4.14 -0.61
N GLY A 9 -17.61 -4.41 -1.80
CA GLY A 9 -17.72 -3.43 -2.88
C GLY A 9 -16.46 -3.26 -3.73
N ILE A 10 -15.38 -3.98 -3.44
CA ILE A 10 -14.12 -3.97 -4.20
C ILE A 10 -14.09 -5.18 -5.12
N LYS A 11 -13.80 -4.97 -6.41
CA LYS A 11 -13.55 -6.07 -7.36
C LYS A 11 -12.17 -6.66 -7.11
N ILE A 12 -12.05 -7.97 -7.07
CA ILE A 12 -10.78 -8.65 -6.80
C ILE A 12 -10.21 -9.19 -8.10
N ASP A 13 -9.07 -8.66 -8.53
CA ASP A 13 -8.31 -9.19 -9.66
C ASP A 13 -7.62 -10.53 -9.28
N PRO A 14 -7.95 -11.65 -9.95
CA PRO A 14 -7.32 -12.93 -9.68
C PRO A 14 -5.80 -12.95 -9.88
N LEU A 15 -5.21 -11.95 -10.54
CA LEU A 15 -3.75 -11.78 -10.64
C LEU A 15 -3.08 -11.84 -9.26
N ILE A 16 -3.71 -11.32 -8.20
CA ILE A 16 -3.13 -11.34 -6.85
C ILE A 16 -2.88 -12.77 -6.33
N PHE A 17 -3.63 -13.77 -6.85
CA PHE A 17 -3.50 -15.17 -6.46
C PHE A 17 -2.41 -15.92 -7.20
N THR A 18 -1.88 -15.37 -8.29
CA THR A 18 -0.91 -16.07 -9.15
C THR A 18 0.39 -15.30 -9.32
N PHE A 19 0.38 -13.99 -9.07
CA PHE A 19 1.56 -13.13 -9.18
C PHE A 19 2.64 -13.57 -8.20
N LYS A 20 3.76 -14.08 -8.74
CA LYS A 20 4.89 -14.56 -7.96
C LYS A 20 5.69 -13.39 -7.38
N PHE A 21 5.76 -13.35 -6.06
CA PHE A 21 6.29 -12.20 -5.34
C PHE A 21 7.03 -12.64 -4.09
N THR A 22 8.11 -11.93 -3.76
CA THR A 22 8.80 -12.06 -2.48
C THR A 22 8.99 -10.68 -1.89
N CYS A 23 8.50 -10.46 -0.68
CA CYS A 23 8.74 -9.22 0.05
C CYS A 23 10.06 -9.32 0.80
N GLN A 24 11.07 -8.54 0.41
CA GLN A 24 12.32 -8.39 1.16
C GLN A 24 12.56 -6.93 1.51
N CYS A 25 11.69 -6.33 2.32
CA CYS A 25 11.75 -4.90 2.64
C CYS A 25 13.15 -4.45 3.09
N THR A 26 13.86 -3.73 2.22
CA THR A 26 15.14 -3.11 2.53
C THR A 26 15.03 -1.60 2.40
N GLY A 27 15.42 -0.86 3.43
CA GLY A 27 15.62 0.59 3.36
C GLY A 27 14.38 1.46 3.06
N GLY A 28 13.19 0.87 2.98
CA GLY A 28 11.97 1.61 2.66
C GLY A 28 11.84 2.02 1.19
N GLU A 29 12.39 1.24 0.25
CA GLU A 29 12.37 1.52 -1.20
C GLU A 29 10.96 1.85 -1.76
N CYS A 30 9.89 1.29 -1.18
CA CYS A 30 8.52 1.62 -1.57
C CYS A 30 8.19 3.12 -1.44
N CYS A 31 8.92 3.85 -0.59
CA CYS A 31 8.75 5.28 -0.34
C CYS A 31 9.60 6.17 -1.26
N ASN A 32 10.36 5.62 -2.22
CA ASN A 32 11.23 6.42 -3.09
C ASN A 32 10.44 7.39 -3.99
N TYR A 33 9.19 7.05 -4.30
CA TYR A 33 8.35 7.80 -5.25
C TYR A 33 7.15 8.48 -4.58
N GLY A 34 7.11 8.48 -3.24
CA GLY A 34 5.98 9.07 -2.52
C GLY A 34 4.75 8.18 -2.61
N VAL A 35 3.62 8.75 -2.22
CA VAL A 35 2.31 8.08 -2.30
C VAL A 35 1.23 9.13 -2.44
N TYR A 36 0.15 8.79 -3.14
CA TYR A 36 -1.09 9.55 -3.07
C TYR A 36 -1.90 9.16 -1.84
N THR A 37 -2.54 10.17 -1.25
CA THR A 37 -3.39 10.03 -0.07
C THR A 37 -4.78 10.54 -0.39
N ASP A 38 -5.81 9.93 0.18
CA ASP A 38 -7.14 10.56 0.15
C ASP A 38 -7.08 11.88 0.93
N TYR A 39 -7.87 12.87 0.50
CA TYR A 39 -7.89 14.16 1.18
C TYR A 39 -8.16 14.06 2.70
N LYS A 40 -8.99 13.12 3.14
CA LYS A 40 -9.25 12.89 4.58
C LYS A 40 -8.03 12.34 5.30
N GLU A 41 -7.23 11.50 4.64
CA GLU A 41 -5.97 10.98 5.19
C GLU A 41 -4.93 12.09 5.30
N TYR A 42 -4.82 12.93 4.26
CA TYR A 42 -4.01 14.15 4.28
C TYR A 42 -4.39 15.07 5.46
N GLU A 43 -5.68 15.41 5.61
CA GLU A 43 -6.16 16.25 6.70
C GLU A 43 -5.82 15.65 8.06
N LYS A 44 -5.98 14.32 8.18
CA LYS A 44 -5.62 13.60 9.39
C LYS A 44 -4.12 13.71 9.69
N ILE A 45 -3.25 13.54 8.70
CA ILE A 45 -1.80 13.66 8.86
C ILE A 45 -1.41 15.09 9.26
N ILE A 46 -1.95 16.10 8.58
CA ILE A 46 -1.70 17.52 8.89
C ILE A 46 -2.16 17.89 10.31
N SER A 47 -3.28 17.33 10.78
CA SER A 47 -3.75 17.54 12.15
C SER A 47 -2.75 17.07 13.22
N LEU A 48 -1.84 16.16 12.86
CA LEU A 48 -0.82 15.57 13.73
C LEU A 48 0.57 16.21 13.54
N LYS A 49 0.70 17.28 12.75
CA LYS A 49 1.99 17.85 12.31
C LYS A 49 3.00 18.07 13.43
N ASN A 50 2.56 18.61 14.57
CA ASN A 50 3.45 18.91 15.68
C ASN A 50 4.10 17.64 16.26
N GLU A 51 3.34 16.54 16.32
CA GLU A 51 3.81 15.26 16.85
C GLU A 51 4.70 14.54 15.84
N ILE A 52 4.36 14.63 14.55
CA ILE A 52 5.17 14.10 13.44
C ILE A 52 6.56 14.77 13.44
N ILE A 53 6.62 16.10 13.58
CA ILE A 53 7.88 16.87 13.64
C ILE A 53 8.81 16.40 14.77
N GLN A 54 8.26 15.94 15.90
CA GLN A 54 9.08 15.43 17.02
C GLN A 54 9.72 14.07 16.71
N ILE A 55 9.13 13.29 15.80
CA ILE A 55 9.59 11.94 15.44
C ILE A 55 10.47 11.93 14.19
N MET A 56 10.34 12.97 13.35
CA MET A 56 11.18 13.18 12.18
C MET A 56 12.65 13.38 12.55
N ASP A 57 13.53 12.78 11.75
CA ASP A 57 14.97 12.96 11.90
C ASP A 57 15.50 14.20 11.15
N ASP A 58 16.82 14.31 11.05
CA ASP A 58 17.53 15.40 10.38
C ASP A 58 17.55 15.30 8.84
N SER A 59 17.07 14.19 8.26
CA SER A 59 16.98 13.99 6.82
C SER A 59 15.64 14.40 6.22
N GLN A 60 14.67 14.78 7.07
CA GLN A 60 13.31 15.12 6.71
C GLN A 60 13.04 16.62 6.91
N SER A 61 12.18 17.21 6.08
CA SER A 61 11.76 18.60 6.30
C SER A 61 10.81 18.67 7.49
N LYS A 62 11.10 19.56 8.44
CA LYS A 62 10.21 19.87 9.57
C LYS A 62 9.22 20.99 9.24
N ASN A 63 9.32 21.58 8.05
CA ASN A 63 8.32 22.52 7.55
C ASN A 63 7.17 21.73 6.93
N SER A 64 5.98 21.79 7.54
CA SER A 64 4.82 21.01 7.09
C SER A 64 4.31 21.42 5.71
N ASP A 65 4.60 22.65 5.29
CA ASP A 65 4.19 23.17 3.98
C ASP A 65 4.96 22.47 2.84
N ASP A 66 6.07 21.80 3.15
CA ASP A 66 6.84 21.03 2.17
C ASP A 66 6.35 19.58 2.05
N TRP A 67 5.40 19.11 2.86
CA TRP A 67 5.11 17.67 2.97
C TRP A 67 4.24 17.13 1.85
N PHE A 68 3.39 17.95 1.28
CA PHE A 68 2.37 17.52 0.34
C PHE A 68 2.35 18.42 -0.89
N GLU A 69 1.97 17.83 -2.01
CA GLU A 69 1.65 18.52 -3.25
C GLU A 69 0.28 19.19 -3.14
N GLU A 70 -0.06 20.01 -4.13
CA GLU A 70 -1.40 20.58 -4.22
C GLU A 70 -2.43 19.48 -4.50
N PRO A 71 -3.64 19.54 -3.92
CA PRO A 71 -4.69 18.56 -4.18
C PRO A 71 -5.10 18.53 -5.66
N GLU A 72 -5.29 17.33 -6.19
CA GLU A 72 -5.80 17.10 -7.54
C GLU A 72 -7.09 16.29 -7.53
N LYS A 73 -7.94 16.49 -8.55
CA LYS A 73 -9.19 15.75 -8.68
C LYS A 73 -8.89 14.33 -9.14
N ASP A 74 -9.32 13.36 -8.35
CA ASP A 74 -9.24 11.95 -8.69
C ASP A 74 -10.45 11.20 -8.10
N ASP A 75 -11.28 10.66 -8.98
CA ASP A 75 -12.53 9.99 -8.61
C ASP A 75 -12.29 8.55 -8.07
N ASP A 76 -11.05 8.05 -8.13
CA ASP A 76 -10.66 6.78 -7.48
C ASP A 76 -10.50 6.92 -5.96
N PHE A 77 -10.35 8.15 -5.46
CA PHE A 77 -10.28 8.46 -4.02
C PHE A 77 -11.67 8.77 -3.45
N GLU A 78 -11.93 8.35 -2.21
CA GLU A 78 -13.25 8.47 -1.58
C GLU A 78 -13.74 9.93 -1.48
N SER A 79 -12.82 10.86 -1.24
CA SER A 79 -13.07 12.30 -1.20
C SER A 79 -13.22 12.94 -2.59
N GLY A 80 -12.89 12.22 -3.67
CA GLY A 80 -12.76 12.76 -5.03
C GLY A 80 -11.49 13.59 -5.24
N LEU A 81 -10.56 13.55 -4.29
CA LEU A 81 -9.32 14.30 -4.30
C LEU A 81 -8.14 13.42 -3.85
N ALA A 82 -7.06 13.47 -4.62
CA ALA A 82 -5.78 12.90 -4.26
C ALA A 82 -4.83 14.02 -3.80
N VAL A 83 -4.02 13.74 -2.78
CA VAL A 83 -2.93 14.62 -2.35
C VAL A 83 -1.65 13.81 -2.27
N GLY A 84 -0.69 14.13 -3.15
CA GLY A 84 0.61 13.47 -3.21
C GLY A 84 1.52 13.89 -2.04
N THR A 85 2.27 12.95 -1.47
CA THR A 85 3.39 13.31 -0.58
C THR A 85 4.57 13.80 -1.40
N ASN A 86 5.16 14.94 -1.05
CA ASN A 86 6.34 15.43 -1.74
C ASN A 86 7.55 14.50 -1.59
N ILE A 87 8.41 14.55 -2.60
CA ILE A 87 9.73 13.92 -2.62
C ILE A 87 10.78 14.94 -2.22
N ILE A 88 11.45 14.69 -1.10
CA ILE A 88 12.52 15.54 -0.56
C ILE A 88 13.75 14.65 -0.41
N ASN A 89 14.87 15.06 -1.01
CA ASN A 89 16.11 14.27 -1.03
C ASN A 89 15.88 12.85 -1.60
N GLU A 90 15.18 12.76 -2.74
CA GLU A 90 14.94 11.52 -3.50
C GLU A 90 14.10 10.44 -2.75
N LYS A 91 13.36 10.85 -1.72
CA LYS A 91 12.43 9.99 -0.99
C LYS A 91 11.19 10.74 -0.52
N CYS A 92 10.12 9.99 -0.22
CA CYS A 92 8.94 10.51 0.46
C CYS A 92 9.33 11.31 1.70
N THR A 93 8.70 12.48 1.90
CA THR A 93 8.92 13.35 3.06
C THR A 93 8.85 12.62 4.41
N PHE A 94 8.05 11.55 4.52
CA PHE A 94 7.86 10.79 5.75
C PHE A 94 8.85 9.64 5.95
N LEU A 95 9.75 9.36 5.00
CA LEU A 95 10.80 8.34 5.14
C LEU A 95 12.01 8.93 5.87
N ASP A 96 12.46 8.30 6.95
CA ASP A 96 13.66 8.70 7.69
C ASP A 96 14.94 8.09 7.11
N LYS A 97 16.13 8.46 7.60
CA LYS A 97 17.42 7.96 7.08
C LYS A 97 17.71 6.50 7.41
N HIS A 98 16.91 5.89 8.27
CA HIS A 98 16.99 4.49 8.64
C HIS A 98 16.00 3.62 7.85
N GLY A 99 15.30 4.21 6.88
CA GLY A 99 14.32 3.50 6.06
C GLY A 99 12.98 3.27 6.79
N LEU A 100 12.68 4.05 7.83
CA LEU A 100 11.46 3.91 8.62
C LEU A 100 10.51 5.09 8.37
N CYS A 101 9.21 4.79 8.29
CA CYS A 101 8.17 5.78 8.08
C CYS A 101 7.79 6.49 9.40
N SER A 102 7.86 7.82 9.42
CA SER A 102 7.55 8.65 10.59
C SER A 102 6.08 8.52 11.05
N LEU A 103 5.13 8.28 10.14
CA LEU A 103 3.72 8.04 10.49
C LEU A 103 3.52 6.70 11.21
N GLN A 104 4.26 5.68 10.80
CA GLN A 104 4.27 4.37 11.47
C GLN A 104 4.96 4.46 12.84
N LYS A 105 6.11 5.14 12.91
CA LYS A 105 6.80 5.42 14.19
C LYS A 105 5.89 6.15 15.16
N LEU A 106 5.14 7.16 14.70
CA LEU A 106 4.16 7.88 15.51
C LEU A 106 3.05 6.97 16.02
N SER A 107 2.48 6.13 15.15
CA SER A 107 1.44 5.17 15.54
C SER A 107 1.92 4.25 16.65
N LEU A 108 3.11 3.68 16.49
CA LEU A 108 3.74 2.79 17.49
C LEU A 108 4.05 3.52 18.80
N SER A 109 4.55 4.76 18.74
CA SER A 109 4.85 5.56 19.94
C SER A 109 3.61 5.84 20.81
N LYS A 110 2.42 5.83 20.19
CA LYS A 110 1.13 6.01 20.87
C LYS A 110 0.46 4.69 21.28
N GLY A 111 1.12 3.55 21.07
CA GLY A 111 0.53 2.23 21.33
C GLY A 111 -0.64 1.88 20.41
N LEU A 112 -0.71 2.50 19.23
CA LEU A 112 -1.72 2.22 18.21
C LEU A 112 -1.22 1.17 17.22
N HIS A 113 -2.15 0.66 16.39
CA HIS A 113 -1.78 -0.19 15.26
C HIS A 113 -0.74 0.50 14.36
N LYS A 114 0.25 -0.24 13.84
CA LYS A 114 1.37 0.31 13.02
C LYS A 114 0.92 1.14 11.81
N TRP A 115 -0.30 0.93 11.35
CA TRP A 115 -0.89 1.58 10.18
C TRP A 115 -1.91 2.67 10.51
N ALA A 116 -2.13 2.99 11.80
CA ALA A 116 -3.19 3.90 12.25
C ALA A 116 -3.15 5.30 11.61
N TYR A 117 -1.97 5.77 11.19
CA TYR A 117 -1.79 7.05 10.50
C TYR A 117 -1.15 6.92 9.11
N LYS A 118 -0.94 5.71 8.61
CA LYS A 118 -0.40 5.54 7.25
C LYS A 118 -1.54 5.71 6.24
N PRO A 119 -1.30 6.37 5.10
CA PRO A 119 -2.22 6.33 3.98
C PRO A 119 -2.49 4.89 3.53
N ILE A 120 -3.70 4.57 3.08
CA ILE A 120 -4.11 3.22 2.73
C ILE A 120 -3.24 2.62 1.63
N TYR A 121 -2.84 3.39 0.61
CA TYR A 121 -1.96 2.89 -0.45
C TYR A 121 -0.54 2.60 0.05
N CYS A 122 -0.10 3.28 1.11
CA CYS A 122 1.14 2.96 1.82
C CYS A 122 1.03 1.67 2.66
N VAL A 123 -0.18 1.29 3.06
CA VAL A 123 -0.46 0.02 3.76
C VAL A 123 -0.55 -1.11 2.74
N LEU A 124 -1.26 -0.90 1.63
CA LEU A 124 -1.56 -1.95 0.66
C LEU A 124 -0.36 -2.35 -0.19
N PHE A 125 0.60 -1.45 -0.44
CA PHE A 125 1.74 -1.72 -1.30
C PHE A 125 2.39 -3.09 -0.99
N PRO A 126 2.50 -4.01 -1.96
CA PRO A 126 2.50 -3.82 -3.42
C PRO A 126 1.13 -4.03 -4.11
N LEU A 127 0.05 -4.04 -3.35
CA LEU A 127 -1.31 -4.05 -3.87
C LEU A 127 -1.83 -2.62 -4.01
N VAL A 128 -2.75 -2.43 -4.97
CA VAL A 128 -3.43 -1.16 -5.22
C VAL A 128 -4.90 -1.42 -5.50
N VAL A 129 -5.75 -0.48 -5.11
CA VAL A 129 -7.13 -0.38 -5.61
C VAL A 129 -7.16 0.71 -6.66
N TYR A 130 -7.36 0.32 -7.92
CA TYR A 130 -7.43 1.22 -9.06
C TYR A 130 -8.76 0.99 -9.79
N GLN A 131 -9.53 2.06 -10.05
CA GLN A 131 -10.87 1.97 -10.63
C GLN A 131 -11.80 0.95 -9.93
N GLY A 132 -11.68 0.86 -8.60
CA GLY A 132 -12.44 -0.08 -7.77
C GLY A 132 -12.01 -1.55 -7.86
N ILE A 133 -10.86 -1.84 -8.47
CA ILE A 133 -10.27 -3.17 -8.60
C ILE A 133 -9.03 -3.28 -7.72
N LEU A 134 -9.03 -4.21 -6.76
CA LEU A 134 -7.85 -4.62 -6.03
C LEU A 134 -6.98 -5.51 -6.92
N THR A 135 -5.80 -5.01 -7.27
CA THR A 135 -4.82 -5.71 -8.11
C THR A 135 -3.40 -5.43 -7.63
N VAL A 136 -2.41 -5.90 -8.41
CA VAL A 136 -0.99 -5.70 -8.17
C VAL A 136 -0.55 -4.36 -8.77
N ASP A 137 0.22 -3.58 -8.00
CA ASP A 137 0.89 -2.38 -8.51
C ASP A 137 2.18 -2.78 -9.25
N ASP A 138 2.02 -3.38 -10.42
CA ASP A 138 3.14 -3.92 -11.20
C ASP A 138 4.07 -2.81 -11.73
N GLU A 139 3.52 -1.66 -12.10
CA GLU A 139 4.30 -0.49 -12.50
C GLU A 139 5.25 0.01 -11.41
N HIS A 140 4.82 0.06 -10.14
CA HIS A 140 5.71 0.48 -9.06
C HIS A 140 6.65 -0.62 -8.62
N ILE A 141 6.17 -1.87 -8.58
CA ILE A 141 6.98 -3.06 -8.29
C ILE A 141 8.19 -3.15 -9.23
N ASP A 142 7.99 -2.98 -10.53
CA ASP A 142 9.04 -3.15 -11.54
C ASP A 142 10.19 -2.12 -11.39
N ARG A 143 9.97 -1.04 -10.63
CA ARG A 143 10.99 -0.04 -10.28
C ARG A 143 11.83 -0.40 -9.04
N LEU A 144 11.41 -1.39 -8.25
CA LEU A 144 12.06 -1.72 -6.97
C LEU A 144 13.12 -2.81 -7.12
N THR A 145 14.11 -2.82 -6.22
CA THR A 145 15.15 -3.87 -6.22
C THR A 145 14.71 -5.09 -5.42
N SER A 146 14.02 -4.87 -4.30
CA SER A 146 13.85 -5.86 -3.24
C SER A 146 12.46 -6.48 -3.15
N CYS A 147 11.43 -5.66 -2.97
CA CYS A 147 10.03 -6.06 -2.98
C CYS A 147 9.51 -6.12 -4.43
N ASN A 148 9.97 -7.12 -5.18
CA ASN A 148 9.69 -7.25 -6.62
C ASN A 148 9.19 -8.65 -7.01
N ARG A 149 8.65 -8.77 -8.23
CA ARG A 149 8.30 -10.01 -8.91
C ARG A 149 9.48 -10.98 -8.88
N ASN A 150 9.20 -12.21 -8.48
CA ASN A 150 10.21 -13.26 -8.40
C ASN A 150 9.64 -14.58 -8.89
N HIS A 151 9.91 -14.93 -10.15
CA HIS A 151 9.43 -16.17 -10.78
C HIS A 151 9.91 -17.45 -10.08
N GLY A 152 10.99 -17.39 -9.30
CA GLY A 152 11.49 -18.50 -8.49
C GLY A 152 10.84 -18.61 -7.11
N ALA A 153 9.98 -17.67 -6.73
CA ALA A 153 9.30 -17.69 -5.44
C ALA A 153 8.22 -18.77 -5.38
N SER A 154 8.16 -19.48 -4.25
CA SER A 154 7.02 -20.34 -3.95
C SER A 154 5.75 -19.52 -3.70
N ASN A 155 5.91 -18.35 -3.09
CA ASN A 155 4.83 -17.50 -2.61
C ASN A 155 4.27 -16.60 -3.71
N THR A 156 3.01 -16.25 -3.56
CA THR A 156 2.32 -15.23 -4.35
C THR A 156 2.26 -13.92 -3.56
N ILE A 157 1.86 -12.84 -4.22
CA ILE A 157 1.60 -11.57 -3.52
C ILE A 157 0.47 -11.72 -2.51
N PHE A 158 -0.57 -12.50 -2.81
CA PHE A 158 -1.60 -12.85 -1.83
C PHE A 158 -1.01 -13.49 -0.56
N ASP A 159 -0.07 -14.43 -0.71
CA ASP A 159 0.56 -15.09 0.44
C ASP A 159 1.43 -14.12 1.26
N SER A 160 2.05 -13.15 0.58
CA SER A 160 2.98 -12.19 1.20
C SER A 160 2.25 -11.03 1.89
N CYS A 161 1.04 -10.69 1.44
CA CYS A 161 0.31 -9.49 1.86
C CYS A 161 -0.98 -9.81 2.64
N LYS A 162 -1.01 -10.96 3.35
CA LYS A 162 -2.20 -11.39 4.10
C LYS A 162 -2.62 -10.40 5.19
N GLU A 163 -1.66 -9.74 5.83
CA GLU A 163 -1.95 -8.79 6.91
C GLU A 163 -2.62 -7.52 6.35
N GLU A 164 -2.12 -7.02 5.21
CA GLU A 164 -2.63 -5.87 4.48
C GLU A 164 -4.03 -6.15 3.94
N LEU A 165 -4.23 -7.32 3.33
CA LEU A 165 -5.53 -7.78 2.85
C LEU A 165 -6.56 -7.94 3.98
N LEU A 166 -6.14 -8.50 5.11
CA LEU A 166 -6.98 -8.63 6.31
C LEU A 166 -7.35 -7.25 6.87
N TYR A 167 -6.43 -6.30 6.86
CA TYR A 167 -6.69 -4.94 7.32
C TYR A 167 -7.67 -4.19 6.40
N LEU A 168 -7.53 -4.37 5.08
CA LEU A 168 -8.42 -3.76 4.09
C LEU A 168 -9.84 -4.33 4.15
N LEU A 169 -9.97 -5.65 4.15
CA LEU A 169 -11.25 -6.34 3.99
C LEU A 169 -11.93 -6.72 5.32
N GLY A 170 -11.20 -6.61 6.43
CA GLY A 170 -11.62 -7.18 7.71
C GLY A 170 -11.67 -8.71 7.68
N ALA A 171 -11.97 -9.32 8.84
CA ALA A 171 -11.93 -10.77 8.99
C ALA A 171 -12.88 -11.52 8.04
N ALA A 172 -14.13 -11.04 7.91
CA ALA A 172 -15.13 -11.68 7.06
C ALA A 172 -14.78 -11.58 5.57
N GLY A 173 -14.35 -10.40 5.11
CA GLY A 173 -13.96 -10.20 3.72
C GLY A 173 -12.68 -10.97 3.36
N PHE A 174 -11.74 -11.08 4.31
CA PHE A 174 -10.54 -11.89 4.11
C PHE A 174 -10.83 -13.40 4.02
N GLU A 175 -11.76 -13.92 4.84
CA GLU A 175 -12.21 -15.32 4.74
C GLU A 175 -12.88 -15.61 3.39
N GLU A 176 -13.70 -14.68 2.90
CA GLU A 176 -14.29 -14.77 1.55
C GLU A 176 -13.22 -14.76 0.46
N LEU A 177 -12.20 -13.89 0.60
CA LEU A 177 -11.07 -13.82 -0.32
C LEU A 177 -10.27 -15.13 -0.35
N GLU A 178 -10.05 -15.76 0.81
CA GLU A 178 -9.41 -17.08 0.90
C GLU A 178 -10.25 -18.16 0.21
N SER A 179 -11.58 -18.11 0.29
CA SER A 179 -12.44 -19.02 -0.49
C SER A 179 -12.30 -18.80 -1.97
N TYR A 180 -12.32 -17.53 -2.40
CA TYR A 180 -12.18 -17.18 -3.81
C TYR A 180 -10.84 -17.66 -4.38
N GLN A 181 -9.74 -17.49 -3.64
CA GLN A 181 -8.43 -18.00 -4.04
C GLN A 181 -8.47 -19.51 -4.31
N ARG A 182 -9.03 -20.31 -3.37
CA ARG A 182 -9.09 -21.77 -3.50
C ARG A 182 -9.92 -22.20 -4.71
N GLU A 183 -11.08 -21.57 -4.90
CA GLU A 183 -11.97 -21.83 -6.03
C GLU A 183 -11.29 -21.48 -7.35
N TYR A 184 -10.65 -20.30 -7.43
CA TYR A 184 -9.94 -19.84 -8.61
C TYR A 184 -8.80 -20.78 -8.97
N LEU A 185 -7.91 -21.11 -8.02
CA LEU A 185 -6.76 -21.99 -8.26
C LEU A 185 -7.18 -23.42 -8.66
N THR A 186 -8.32 -23.91 -8.15
CA THR A 186 -8.88 -25.22 -8.55
C THR A 186 -9.47 -25.18 -9.96
N SER A 187 -9.95 -24.02 -10.41
CA SER A 187 -10.51 -23.83 -11.75
C SER A 187 -9.46 -23.70 -12.86
N LEU A 188 -8.22 -23.33 -12.51
CA LEU A 188 -7.12 -23.19 -13.46
C LEU A 188 -6.79 -24.53 -14.13
N LYS A 189 -6.60 -24.50 -15.45
CA LYS A 189 -6.15 -25.70 -16.17
C LYS A 189 -4.66 -25.93 -15.89
N PRO A 190 -4.14 -27.17 -16.00
CA PRO A 190 -2.74 -27.49 -15.72
C PRO A 190 -1.68 -26.69 -16.50
N LYS A 191 -2.05 -26.02 -17.60
CA LYS A 191 -1.16 -25.15 -18.40
C LYS A 191 -1.06 -23.71 -17.89
N GLU A 192 -1.91 -23.30 -16.96
CA GLU A 192 -2.00 -21.93 -16.42
C GLU A 192 -1.32 -21.79 -15.05
N LEU A 193 -0.71 -22.88 -14.55
CA LEU A 193 0.01 -22.97 -13.28
C LEU A 193 1.54 -22.83 -13.41
N VAL A 194 2.04 -22.58 -14.63
CA VAL A 194 3.47 -22.55 -14.98
C VAL A 194 3.93 -21.12 -15.25
#